data_AF-A0A2K3JDB3-F1
#
_entry.id   AF-A0A2K3JDB3-F1
#
_cell.length_a   1.000
_cell.length_b   1.000
_cell.length_c   1.000
_cell.angle_alpha   90.00
_cell.angle_beta   90.00
_cell.angle_gamma   90.00
#
_symmetry.space_group_name_H-M   'P 1'
#
loop_
_entity.id
_entity.type
_entity.pdbx_description
1 polymer ?
#
loop_
_entity_poly.entity_id
_entity_poly.type
_entity_poly.pdbx_seq_one_letter_code
_entity_poly.pdbx_strand_id
1 'polypeptide(L)' 'MDPPEDILVYLYVYEDEQGNMTWNSASELFERKWIGPDLGTFTMNISAKDSGGNVAFKELSVWYFCFVPE' A
#
# COMPACT_ATOMS: atom_id res chain seq x y z
N MET A 1 -6.32 3.36 20.43
CA MET A 1 -5.81 3.49 19.06
C MET A 1 -4.32 3.38 19.17
N ASP A 2 -3.74 2.38 18.53
CA ASP A 2 -2.30 2.09 18.63
C ASP A 2 -1.50 3.21 17.97
N PRO A 3 -0.28 3.49 18.46
CA PRO A 3 0.58 4.44 17.78
C PRO A 3 0.93 3.88 16.37
N PRO A 4 1.12 4.75 15.36
CA PRO A 4 1.37 4.29 14.00
C PRO A 4 2.58 3.36 13.86
N GLU A 5 3.62 3.53 14.68
CA GLU A 5 4.77 2.63 14.72
C GLU A 5 4.44 1.17 15.08
N ASP A 6 3.30 0.92 15.75
CA ASP A 6 2.86 -0.42 16.16
C ASP A 6 1.89 -1.06 15.15
N ILE A 7 1.55 -0.35 14.07
CA ILE A 7 0.65 -0.86 13.02
C ILE A 7 1.48 -1.37 11.84
N LEU A 8 1.28 -2.65 11.49
CA LEU A 8 1.88 -3.26 10.31
C LEU A 8 0.93 -3.12 9.13
N VAL A 9 1.37 -2.37 8.10
CA VAL A 9 0.58 -2.13 6.89
C VAL A 9 1.30 -2.73 5.68
N TYR A 10 0.61 -3.50 4.85
CA TYR A 10 1.16 -4.15 3.66
C TYR A 10 0.37 -3.80 2.41
N LEU A 11 1.09 -3.63 1.30
CA LEU A 11 0.50 -3.47 -0.03
C LEU A 11 0.58 -4.79 -0.79
N TYR A 12 -0.52 -5.16 -1.43
CA TYR A 12 -0.63 -6.23 -2.40
C TYR A 12 -1.11 -5.65 -3.72
N VAL A 13 -0.60 -6.18 -4.82
CA VAL A 13 -1.10 -5.88 -6.16
C VAL A 13 -1.59 -7.19 -6.75
N TYR A 14 -2.88 -7.23 -7.08
CA TYR A 14 -3.65 -8.46 -7.23
C TYR A 14 -3.53 -9.31 -5.95
N GLU A 15 -2.74 -10.38 -5.98
CA GLU A 15 -2.47 -11.26 -4.84
C GLU A 15 -0.99 -11.24 -4.41
N ASP A 16 -0.14 -10.51 -5.14
CA ASP A 16 1.30 -10.48 -4.90
C ASP A 16 1.66 -9.42 -3.86
N GLU A 17 2.31 -9.84 -2.77
CA GLU A 17 2.82 -8.94 -1.74
C GLU A 17 3.93 -8.04 -2.30
N GLN A 18 3.68 -6.73 -2.26
CA GLN A 18 4.65 -5.72 -2.69
C GLN A 18 5.53 -5.25 -1.52
N GLY A 19 5.19 -5.63 -0.28
CA GLY A 19 5.92 -5.32 0.95
C GLY A 19 5.22 -4.33 1.87
N ASN A 20 5.91 -3.96 2.95
CA ASN A 20 5.38 -3.08 3.98
C ASN A 20 5.29 -1.61 3.54
N MET A 21 4.29 -0.91 4.07
CA MET A 21 4.16 0.54 3.98
C MET A 21 4.79 1.19 5.22
N THR A 22 5.25 2.42 5.09
CA THR A 22 5.93 3.15 6.18
C THR A 22 5.10 4.34 6.61
N TRP A 23 4.99 4.54 7.92
CA TRP A 23 4.35 5.73 8.47
C TRP A 23 5.15 6.99 8.14
N ASN A 24 4.49 7.99 7.57
CA ASN A 24 5.04 9.32 7.33
C ASN A 24 4.37 10.31 8.29
N SER A 25 5.14 10.82 9.25
CA SER A 25 4.63 11.75 10.26
C SER A 25 4.27 13.14 9.73
N ALA A 26 4.78 13.52 8.55
CA ALA A 26 4.48 14.82 7.96
C ALA A 26 3.12 14.82 7.22
N SER A 27 2.76 13.71 6.58
CA SER A 27 1.47 13.54 5.90
C SER A 27 0.41 12.85 6.76
N GLU A 28 0.82 12.26 7.90
CA GLU A 28 -0.02 11.42 8.77
C GLU A 28 -0.63 10.23 8.02
N LEU A 29 0.14 9.62 7.12
CA LEU A 29 -0.30 8.48 6.30
C LEU A 29 0.75 7.36 6.26
N PHE A 30 0.28 6.13 6.02
CA PHE A 30 1.14 5.04 5.58
C PHE A 30 1.37 5.16 4.08
N GLU A 31 2.64 5.20 3.68
CA GLU A 31 3.04 5.45 2.31
C GLU A 31 3.98 4.35 1.80
N ARG A 32 3.84 4.01 0.52
CA ARG A 32 4.78 3.18 -0.23
C ARG A 32 4.79 3.61 -1.67
N LYS A 33 5.97 3.61 -2.28
CA LYS A 33 6.11 3.76 -3.73
C LYS A 33 5.97 2.40 -4.39
N TRP A 34 5.13 2.32 -5.40
CA TRP A 34 5.00 1.17 -6.27
C TRP A 34 5.21 1.60 -7.72
N ILE A 35 5.98 0.82 -8.47
CA ILE A 35 6.24 1.05 -9.89
C ILE A 35 5.57 -0.10 -10.62
N GLY A 36 4.55 0.23 -11.42
CA GLY A 36 3.83 -0.77 -12.21
C GLY A 36 4.72 -1.36 -13.30
N PRO A 37 4.62 -2.68 -13.56
CA PRO A 37 5.41 -3.32 -14.61
C PRO A 37 4.97 -2.87 -16.00
N ASP A 38 3.68 -2.56 -16.18
CA ASP A 38 3.06 -2.26 -17.47
C ASP A 38 2.03 -1.12 -17.34
N LEU A 39 1.61 -0.59 -18.49
CA LEU A 39 0.48 0.35 -18.58
C LEU A 39 -0.83 -0.42 -18.41
N GLY A 40 -1.70 0.01 -17.50
CA GLY A 40 -2.98 -0.65 -17.30
C GLY A 40 -3.66 -0.35 -15.98
N THR A 41 -4.73 -1.10 -15.72
CA THR A 41 -5.47 -1.07 -14.46
C THR A 41 -4.99 -2.19 -13.54
N PHE A 42 -4.66 -1.83 -12.31
CA PHE A 42 -4.19 -2.73 -11.28
C PHE A 42 -5.15 -2.72 -10.09
N THR A 43 -5.46 -3.89 -9.55
CA THR A 43 -6.17 -4.01 -8.27
C THR A 43 -5.15 -3.98 -7.16
N MET A 44 -5.25 -3.02 -6.25
CA MET A 44 -4.41 -2.93 -5.07
C MET A 44 -5.23 -3.30 -3.84
N ASN A 45 -4.64 -4.09 -2.95
CA ASN A 45 -5.20 -4.40 -1.64
C ASN A 45 -4.21 -3.94 -0.56
N ILE A 46 -4.70 -3.21 0.43
CA ILE A 46 -3.91 -2.77 1.58
C ILE A 46 -4.46 -3.48 2.81
N SER A 47 -3.58 -4.16 3.55
CA SER A 47 -3.90 -4.71 4.86
C SER A 47 -3.26 -3.87 5.95
N ALA A 48 -3.95 -3.70 7.07
CA ALA A 48 -3.42 -3.06 8.26
C ALA A 48 -3.70 -3.95 9.47
N LYS A 49 -2.67 -4.25 10.25
CA LYS A 49 -2.73 -5.06 11.47
C LYS A 49 -2.22 -4.28 12.66
N ASP A 50 -3.03 -4.20 13.71
CA ASP A 50 -2.66 -3.56 14.97
C ASP A 50 -2.00 -4.52 15.97
N SER A 51 -1.54 -4.00 17.11
CA SER A 51 -0.87 -4.78 18.15
C SER A 51 -1.80 -5.78 18.85
N GLY A 52 -3.10 -5.49 18.85
CA GLY A 52 -4.17 -6.38 19.31
C GLY A 52 -4.46 -7.55 18.35
N GLY A 53 -3.87 -7.53 17.16
CA GLY A 53 -4.06 -8.54 16.12
C GLY A 53 -5.31 -8.33 15.28
N ASN A 54 -6.00 -7.18 15.39
CA ASN A 54 -7.09 -6.84 14.51
C ASN A 54 -6.55 -6.55 13.11
N VAL A 55 -7.21 -7.06 12.08
CA VAL A 55 -6.80 -6.88 10.68
C VAL A 55 -7.93 -6.24 9.88
N ALA A 56 -7.62 -5.15 9.19
CA ALA A 56 -8.51 -4.49 8.23
C ALA A 56 -7.92 -4.57 6.82
N PHE A 57 -8.79 -4.59 5.81
CA PHE A 57 -8.41 -4.64 4.41
C PHE A 57 -9.13 -3.56 3.62
N LYS A 58 -8.45 -3.01 2.61
CA LYS A 58 -9.04 -2.08 1.66
C LYS A 58 -8.55 -2.38 0.25
N GLU A 59 -9.50 -2.66 -0.64
CA GLU A 59 -9.25 -2.79 -2.07
C GLU A 59 -9.51 -1.46 -2.79
N LEU A 60 -8.67 -1.16 -3.77
CA LEU A 60 -8.79 -0.02 -4.68
C LEU A 60 -8.25 -0.36 -6.07
N SER A 61 -8.90 0.14 -7.12
CA SER A 61 -8.39 0.02 -8.49
C SER A 61 -7.59 1.28 -8.85
N VAL A 62 -6.34 1.10 -9.28
CA VAL A 62 -5.45 2.18 -9.72
C VAL A 62 -5.16 2.00 -11.19
N TRP A 63 -5.29 3.07 -11.97
CA TRP A 63 -4.79 3.11 -13.33
C TRP A 63 -3.38 3.69 -13.33
N TYR A 64 -2.40 2.93 -13.80
CA TYR A 64 -1.01 3.35 -13.86
C TYR A 64 -0.62 3.71 -15.29
N PHE A 65 0.03 4.87 -15.43
CA PHE A 65 0.69 5.29 -16.66
C PHE A 65 2.13 5.75 -16.38
N CYS A 66 3.04 5.40 -17.28
CA CYS A 66 4.42 5.85 -17.27
C CYS A 66 4.74 6.50 -18.61
N PHE A 67 5.38 7.68 -18.58
CA PHE A 67 6.00 8.25 -19.77
C PHE A 67 7.45 7.76 -19.81
N VAL A 68 7.78 6.92 -20.79
CA VAL A 68 9.17 6.57 -21.09
C VAL A 68 9.72 7.66 -22.01
N PRO A 69 10.68 8.49 -21.59
CA PRO A 69 11.31 9.45 -22.51
C PRO A 69 12.13 8.71 -23.57
N GLU A 70 11.96 9.12 -24.84
CA GLU A 70 12.79 8.68 -25.98
C GLU A 70 14.21 9.23 -25.92
#